data_AF-A0A560RAM2-F1
#
_entry.id   AF-A0A560RAM2-F1
#
_cell.length_a   1.000
_cell.length_b   1.000
_cell.length_c   1.000
_cell.angle_alpha   90.00
_cell.angle_beta   90.00
_cell.angle_gamma   90.00
#
_symmetry.space_group_name_H-M   'P 1'
#
loop_
_entity.id
_entity.type
_entity.pdbx_description
1 polymer ?
#
loop_
_entity_poly.entity_id
_entity_poly.type
_entity_poly.pdbx_seq_one_letter_code
_entity_poly.pdbx_strand_id
1 'polypeptide(L)'
;MRWDILIKGTWLLVLAGIVLIGACALAEYRGSTWIYILFTVLSTAVLFFGFGRGAIFFDSFIGVLLWIGFWLKFSVHTAFSQGHFSIAVGAFDGSPDSLDQVLLVVCCALTAILLVRLVRQRFFFSYPVTMPEISYTGLYAFYRQYRVALLTTFILTVLAVCISNAWFGIYQRGLVERVKLPFGLNGIYAWLLMFGMASISAIILRFEFELNRDRYWIAIVIALLEVTLSNISLWSRGMILNGSALMYGAVTLFRRREPRLRLGLAGFVVVVFGVLFAASVLSVNYLRANAFYGGYSQAERSGAVVEQTSTLFLDRWVGVEGVMSVVGSKDKGWEVFKEALSERFDKSVNSFYDRHFVASPYDNTRGDGTHFVSLPGYIAFLFYPGSYFFLFFAVLAFSVVAAVCEYVVYRLGGKNLVFCALIAQVIAFRFTSFGYVPLQSYMLFGSILLNVLILFFFDRLLRYSYKT
;
A
#
# COMPACT_ATOMS: atom_id res chain seq x y z
N MET A 1 14.24 -11.42 -24.18
CA MET A 1 15.09 -10.73 -23.19
C MET A 1 15.19 -11.57 -21.92
N ARG A 2 16.39 -11.71 -21.32
CA ARG A 2 16.55 -12.38 -20.01
C ARG A 2 16.10 -11.45 -18.89
N TRP A 3 15.46 -11.99 -17.86
CA TRP A 3 15.04 -11.22 -16.69
C TRP A 3 16.21 -10.46 -16.05
N ASP A 4 17.38 -11.09 -15.94
CA ASP A 4 18.56 -10.50 -15.30
C ASP A 4 19.03 -9.21 -15.98
N ILE A 5 18.92 -9.14 -17.32
CA ILE A 5 19.37 -7.96 -18.08
C ILE A 5 18.43 -6.79 -17.82
N LEU A 6 17.11 -7.03 -17.90
CA LEU A 6 16.11 -6.01 -17.61
C LEU A 6 16.25 -5.48 -16.19
N ILE A 7 16.32 -6.38 -15.20
CA ILE A 7 16.43 -6.01 -13.78
C ILE A 7 17.69 -5.18 -13.52
N LYS A 8 18.84 -5.60 -14.06
CA LYS A 8 20.09 -4.83 -13.92
C LYS A 8 19.97 -3.45 -14.58
N GLY A 9 19.41 -3.37 -15.78
CA GLY A 9 19.19 -2.10 -16.48
C GLY A 9 18.29 -1.16 -15.68
N THR A 10 17.16 -1.65 -15.16
CA THR A 10 16.26 -0.86 -14.32
C THR A 10 16.97 -0.37 -13.05
N TRP A 11 17.72 -1.21 -12.35
CA TRP A 11 18.45 -0.79 -11.16
C TRP A 11 19.56 0.22 -11.44
N LEU A 12 20.24 0.13 -12.59
CA LEU A 12 21.20 1.15 -13.01
C LEU A 12 20.53 2.51 -13.22
N LEU A 13 19.36 2.54 -13.86
CA LEU A 13 18.59 3.78 -14.03
C LEU A 13 18.12 4.36 -12.68
N VAL A 14 17.66 3.51 -11.77
CA VAL A 14 17.27 3.93 -10.41
C VAL A 14 18.46 4.49 -9.64
N LEU A 15 19.63 3.83 -9.70
CA LEU A 15 20.86 4.34 -9.07
C LEU A 15 21.30 5.68 -9.66
N ALA A 16 21.27 5.82 -10.99
CA ALA A 16 21.61 7.07 -11.65
C ALA A 16 20.66 8.21 -11.20
N GLY A 17 19.36 7.93 -11.09
CA GLY A 17 18.38 8.87 -10.56
C GLY A 17 18.63 9.23 -9.09
N ILE A 18 19.00 8.25 -8.26
CA ILE A 18 19.35 8.48 -6.84
C ILE A 18 20.56 9.39 -6.72
N VAL A 19 21.61 9.13 -7.49
CA VAL A 19 22.83 9.94 -7.49
C VAL A 19 22.56 11.36 -7.98
N LEU A 20 21.81 11.51 -9.09
CA LEU A 20 21.51 12.82 -9.66
C LEU A 20 20.66 13.68 -8.71
N ILE A 21 19.52 13.15 -8.25
CA ILE A 21 18.61 13.88 -7.34
C ILE A 21 19.31 14.11 -5.99
N GLY A 22 20.03 13.10 -5.49
CA GLY A 22 20.77 13.20 -4.24
C GLY A 22 21.87 14.26 -4.27
N ALA A 23 22.58 14.42 -5.39
CA ALA A 23 23.58 15.47 -5.56
C ALA A 23 22.94 16.87 -5.56
N CYS A 24 21.83 17.05 -6.28
CA CYS A 24 21.09 18.31 -6.28
C CYS A 24 20.55 18.65 -4.88
N ALA A 25 19.95 17.67 -4.20
CA ALA A 25 19.41 17.87 -2.86
C ALA A 25 20.51 18.16 -1.83
N LEU A 26 21.67 17.49 -1.94
CA LEU A 26 22.80 17.72 -1.04
C LEU A 26 23.37 19.14 -1.20
N ALA A 27 23.36 19.72 -2.41
CA ALA A 27 23.81 21.09 -2.65
C ALA A 27 22.92 22.13 -1.96
N GLU A 28 21.60 21.86 -1.86
CA GLU A 28 20.62 22.75 -1.23
C GLU A 28 20.37 22.44 0.25
N TYR A 29 20.84 21.29 0.74
CA TYR A 29 20.60 20.85 2.11
C TYR A 29 21.35 21.73 3.13
N ARG A 30 20.59 22.35 4.03
CA ARG A 30 21.10 23.31 5.02
C ARG A 30 21.60 22.68 6.32
N GLY A 31 21.24 21.42 6.57
CA GLY A 31 21.68 20.64 7.72
C GLY A 31 23.05 20.02 7.52
N SER A 32 23.36 19.02 8.33
CA SER A 32 24.62 18.28 8.25
C SER A 32 24.68 17.35 7.03
N THR A 33 25.68 17.55 6.17
CA THR A 33 25.95 16.72 4.98
C THR A 33 25.98 15.22 5.32
N TRP A 34 26.62 14.82 6.43
CA TRP A 34 26.73 13.41 6.77
C TRP A 34 25.38 12.79 7.15
N ILE A 35 24.47 13.56 7.74
CA ILE A 35 23.13 13.10 8.11
C ILE A 35 22.31 12.84 6.85
N TYR A 36 22.35 13.76 5.88
CA TYR A 36 21.68 13.55 4.59
C TYR A 36 22.25 12.34 3.82
N ILE A 37 23.57 12.14 3.85
CA ILE A 37 24.21 10.97 3.23
C ILE A 37 23.76 9.69 3.94
N LEU A 38 23.76 9.65 5.28
CA LEU A 38 23.28 8.50 6.05
C LEU A 38 21.82 8.17 5.71
N PHE A 39 20.95 9.19 5.68
CA PHE A 39 19.56 9.06 5.28
C PHE A 39 19.39 8.49 3.88
N THR A 40 20.18 8.98 2.92
CA THR A 40 20.20 8.48 1.54
C THR A 40 20.64 7.03 1.47
N VAL A 41 21.73 6.68 2.17
CA VAL A 41 22.26 5.31 2.19
C VAL A 41 21.27 4.34 2.82
N LEU A 42 20.67 4.68 3.98
CA LEU A 42 19.72 3.79 4.65
C LEU A 42 18.41 3.64 3.87
N SER A 43 17.88 4.73 3.29
CA SER A 43 16.66 4.67 2.48
C SER A 43 16.88 3.84 1.22
N THR A 44 18.03 4.01 0.58
CA THR A 44 18.44 3.23 -0.58
C THR A 44 18.65 1.77 -0.18
N ALA A 45 19.32 1.49 0.94
CA ALA A 45 19.52 0.13 1.43
C ALA A 45 18.18 -0.58 1.65
N VAL A 46 17.19 0.07 2.30
CA VAL A 46 15.85 -0.48 2.49
C VAL A 46 15.18 -0.82 1.14
N LEU A 47 15.25 0.08 0.15
CA LEU A 47 14.71 -0.17 -1.19
C LEU A 47 15.39 -1.37 -1.88
N PHE A 48 16.72 -1.36 -1.98
CA PHE A 48 17.48 -2.38 -2.73
C PHE A 48 17.37 -3.76 -2.06
N PHE A 49 17.51 -3.80 -0.74
CA PHE A 49 17.40 -5.04 0.00
C PHE A 49 15.96 -5.58 0.02
N GLY A 50 14.96 -4.73 -0.21
CA GLY A 50 13.56 -5.11 -0.44
C GLY A 50 13.33 -5.97 -1.69
N PHE A 51 14.23 -5.92 -2.67
CA PHE A 51 14.17 -6.77 -3.88
C PHE A 51 15.35 -7.75 -3.99
N GLY A 52 16.22 -7.79 -2.98
CA GLY A 52 17.43 -8.60 -2.94
C GLY A 52 17.16 -10.08 -2.62
N ARG A 53 18.26 -10.84 -2.51
CA ARG A 53 18.20 -12.25 -2.05
C ARG A 53 17.61 -12.32 -0.64
N GLY A 54 16.70 -13.26 -0.42
CA GLY A 54 16.05 -13.48 0.88
C GLY A 54 14.97 -12.45 1.24
N ALA A 55 14.64 -11.54 0.33
CA ALA A 55 13.52 -10.62 0.52
C ALA A 55 12.18 -11.36 0.46
N ILE A 56 11.24 -10.91 1.29
CA ILE A 56 9.82 -11.25 1.19
C ILE A 56 9.06 -10.07 0.57
N PHE A 57 7.79 -10.25 0.19
CA PHE A 57 7.03 -9.21 -0.48
C PHE A 57 6.85 -7.97 0.40
N PHE A 58 6.71 -8.14 1.72
CA PHE A 58 6.61 -7.02 2.65
C PHE A 58 7.84 -6.11 2.57
N ASP A 59 9.07 -6.66 2.48
CA ASP A 59 10.28 -5.84 2.35
C ASP A 59 10.24 -4.99 1.08
N SER A 60 9.74 -5.55 -0.03
CA SER A 60 9.60 -4.85 -1.29
C SER A 60 8.60 -3.70 -1.18
N PHE A 61 7.40 -3.96 -0.66
CA PHE A 61 6.35 -2.94 -0.57
C PHE A 61 6.68 -1.86 0.45
N ILE A 62 7.12 -2.23 1.65
CA ILE A 62 7.51 -1.23 2.67
C ILE A 62 8.70 -0.43 2.18
N GLY A 63 9.65 -1.07 1.47
CA GLY A 63 10.82 -0.39 0.93
C GLY A 63 10.46 0.64 -0.15
N VAL A 64 9.59 0.30 -1.10
CA VAL A 64 9.10 1.25 -2.11
C VAL A 64 8.30 2.39 -1.48
N LEU A 65 7.34 2.07 -0.60
CA LEU A 65 6.47 3.08 -0.02
C LEU A 65 7.25 4.07 0.86
N LEU A 66 8.19 3.58 1.67
CA LEU A 66 9.05 4.45 2.48
C LEU A 66 10.05 5.23 1.62
N TRP A 67 10.62 4.62 0.59
CA TRP A 67 11.56 5.33 -0.28
C TRP A 67 10.87 6.48 -1.02
N ILE A 68 9.66 6.28 -1.53
CA ILE A 68 8.88 7.34 -2.19
C ILE A 68 8.45 8.40 -1.17
N GLY A 69 7.81 7.99 -0.07
CA GLY A 69 7.24 8.91 0.93
C GLY A 69 8.29 9.70 1.73
N PHE A 70 9.50 9.15 1.90
CA PHE A 70 10.57 9.79 2.64
C PHE A 70 11.68 10.30 1.72
N TRP A 71 12.50 9.41 1.16
CA TRP A 71 13.72 9.83 0.46
C TRP A 71 13.45 10.64 -0.80
N LEU A 72 12.60 10.13 -1.70
CA LEU A 72 12.31 10.80 -2.96
C LEU A 72 11.60 12.12 -2.70
N LYS A 73 10.54 12.09 -1.89
CA LYS A 73 9.78 13.29 -1.53
C LYS A 73 10.67 14.36 -0.89
N PHE A 74 11.44 14.00 0.14
CA PHE A 74 12.32 14.94 0.81
C PHE A 74 13.38 15.52 -0.12
N SER A 75 14.05 14.67 -0.90
CA SER A 75 15.15 15.09 -1.77
C SER A 75 14.67 15.95 -2.93
N VAL A 76 13.52 15.63 -3.54
CA VAL A 76 12.94 16.44 -4.62
C VAL A 76 12.52 17.82 -4.11
N HIS A 77 11.83 17.90 -2.97
CA HIS A 77 11.42 19.19 -2.42
C HIS A 77 12.62 20.04 -1.97
N THR A 78 13.65 19.42 -1.41
CA THR A 78 14.90 20.11 -1.04
C THR A 78 15.61 20.65 -2.29
N ALA A 79 15.75 19.82 -3.34
CA ALA A 79 16.48 20.18 -4.55
C ALA A 79 15.75 21.19 -5.44
N PHE A 80 14.42 21.11 -5.54
CA PHE A 80 13.66 21.78 -6.62
C PHE A 80 12.49 22.64 -6.13
N SER A 81 12.19 22.64 -4.83
CA SER A 81 11.06 23.38 -4.26
C SER A 81 11.45 24.24 -3.06
N GLN A 82 12.74 24.54 -2.91
CA GLN A 82 13.29 25.33 -1.79
C GLN A 82 12.89 24.75 -0.41
N GLY A 83 12.65 23.43 -0.35
CA GLY A 83 12.19 22.75 0.86
C GLY A 83 10.71 22.94 1.20
N HIS A 84 9.89 23.54 0.34
CA HIS A 84 8.45 23.67 0.55
C HIS A 84 7.70 22.39 0.22
N PHE A 85 6.81 21.97 1.12
CA PHE A 85 5.93 20.81 0.93
C PHE A 85 4.50 21.26 0.64
N SER A 86 3.84 20.57 -0.29
CA SER A 86 2.42 20.84 -0.62
C SER A 86 1.44 20.38 0.48
N ILE A 87 1.90 19.52 1.40
CA ILE A 87 1.14 19.04 2.55
C ILE A 87 1.62 19.76 3.80
N ALA A 88 0.68 20.12 4.69
CA ALA A 88 0.98 20.80 5.94
C ALA A 88 2.01 20.02 6.79
N VAL A 89 3.10 20.70 7.14
CA VAL A 89 4.18 20.22 8.02
C VAL A 89 4.06 20.77 9.44
N GLY A 90 2.93 21.36 9.79
CA GLY A 90 2.68 21.88 11.14
C GLY A 90 3.58 23.05 11.52
N ALA A 91 4.05 23.04 12.77
CA ALA A 91 4.94 24.06 13.35
C ALA A 91 6.42 23.87 12.98
N PHE A 92 6.73 23.08 11.94
CA PHE A 92 8.12 22.86 11.49
C PHE A 92 8.75 24.16 11.00
N ASP A 93 9.91 24.51 11.54
CA ASP A 93 10.59 25.80 11.33
C ASP A 93 11.56 25.80 10.15
N GLY A 94 11.89 24.62 9.59
CA GLY A 94 12.85 24.47 8.51
C GLY A 94 14.30 24.79 8.90
N SER A 95 14.61 24.88 10.20
CA SER A 95 15.98 25.14 10.66
C SER A 95 16.90 23.94 10.38
N PRO A 96 18.22 24.16 10.21
CA PRO A 96 19.18 23.09 10.00
C PRO A 96 19.08 21.96 11.04
N ASP A 97 18.96 22.31 12.32
CA ASP A 97 18.85 21.34 13.42
C ASP A 97 17.56 20.52 13.35
N SER A 98 16.42 21.16 13.04
CA SER A 98 15.14 20.48 12.86
C SER A 98 15.16 19.53 11.65
N LEU A 99 15.81 19.93 10.55
CA LEU A 99 16.00 19.09 9.37
C LEU A 99 16.84 17.85 9.71
N ASP A 100 17.96 18.05 10.39
CA ASP A 100 18.83 16.96 10.85
C ASP A 100 18.08 16.01 11.78
N GLN A 101 17.29 16.54 12.72
CA GLN A 101 16.48 15.74 13.63
C GLN A 101 15.46 14.88 12.89
N VAL A 102 14.75 15.43 11.91
CA VAL A 102 13.81 14.68 11.06
C VAL A 102 14.51 13.52 10.37
N LEU A 103 15.66 13.77 9.73
CA LEU A 103 16.39 12.71 9.04
C LEU A 103 16.92 11.64 10.00
N LEU A 104 17.39 12.02 11.20
CA LEU A 104 17.82 11.06 12.22
C LEU A 104 16.68 10.18 12.73
N VAL A 105 15.47 10.73 12.91
CA VAL A 105 14.27 9.96 13.28
C VAL A 105 13.98 8.91 12.22
N VAL A 106 14.02 9.30 10.95
CA VAL A 106 13.79 8.38 9.84
C VAL A 106 14.90 7.33 9.76
N CYS A 107 16.18 7.72 9.90
CA CYS A 107 17.32 6.80 9.93
C CYS A 107 17.14 5.72 11.01
N CYS A 108 16.76 6.12 12.23
CA CYS A 108 16.50 5.20 13.34
C CYS A 108 15.46 4.13 12.98
N ALA A 109 14.35 4.54 12.36
CA ALA A 109 13.32 3.62 11.90
C ALA A 109 13.82 2.69 10.77
N LEU A 110 14.53 3.23 9.77
CA LEU A 110 15.05 2.44 8.65
C LEU A 110 16.09 1.40 9.12
N THR A 111 16.92 1.73 10.10
CA THR A 111 17.86 0.78 10.72
C THR A 111 17.12 -0.39 11.37
N ALA A 112 16.02 -0.13 12.09
CA ALA A 112 15.21 -1.20 12.68
C ALA A 112 14.63 -2.15 11.62
N ILE A 113 14.12 -1.62 10.51
CA ILE A 113 13.59 -2.40 9.39
C ILE A 113 14.69 -3.29 8.78
N LEU A 114 15.86 -2.72 8.51
CA LEU A 114 17.01 -3.45 7.97
C LEU A 114 17.47 -4.57 8.91
N LEU A 115 17.51 -4.31 10.22
CA LEU A 115 17.87 -5.31 11.21
C LEU A 115 16.91 -6.50 11.19
N VAL A 116 15.60 -6.25 11.22
CA VAL A 116 14.59 -7.33 11.16
C VAL A 116 14.73 -8.14 9.88
N ARG A 117 14.94 -7.48 8.74
CA ARG A 117 15.16 -8.17 7.48
C ARG A 117 16.38 -9.10 7.56
N LEU A 118 17.53 -8.61 8.06
CA LEU A 118 18.76 -9.39 8.16
C LEU A 118 18.59 -10.61 9.08
N VAL A 119 18.00 -10.40 10.26
CA VAL A 119 17.73 -11.47 11.23
C VAL A 119 16.75 -12.50 10.64
N ARG A 120 15.64 -12.04 10.05
CA ARG A 120 14.62 -12.91 9.46
C ARG A 120 15.19 -13.74 8.31
N GLN A 121 15.94 -13.12 7.41
CA GLN A 121 16.56 -13.80 6.27
C GLN A 121 17.49 -14.92 6.74
N ARG A 122 18.26 -14.69 7.82
CA ARG A 122 19.24 -15.65 8.31
C ARG A 122 18.62 -16.79 9.11
N PHE A 123 17.61 -16.51 9.94
CA PHE A 123 17.16 -17.41 10.99
C PHE A 123 15.69 -17.86 10.91
N PHE A 124 14.83 -17.20 10.13
CA PHE A 124 13.39 -17.46 10.18
C PHE A 124 12.76 -17.82 8.82
N PHE A 125 12.64 -16.85 7.91
CA PHE A 125 11.85 -17.04 6.70
C PHE A 125 12.41 -16.29 5.50
N SER A 126 12.50 -17.02 4.40
CA SER A 126 12.66 -16.53 3.04
C SER A 126 11.90 -17.48 2.11
N TYR A 127 11.41 -16.95 0.99
CA TYR A 127 10.78 -17.81 -0.01
C TYR A 127 11.79 -18.82 -0.59
N PRO A 128 11.34 -20.04 -0.95
CA PRO A 128 12.19 -21.00 -1.65
C PRO A 128 12.63 -20.44 -3.01
N VAL A 129 13.79 -20.86 -3.50
CA VAL A 129 14.30 -20.43 -4.81
C VAL A 129 13.46 -21.01 -5.95
N THR A 130 13.07 -22.28 -5.82
CA THR A 130 12.22 -22.98 -6.79
C THR A 130 10.76 -22.58 -6.66
N MET A 131 10.01 -22.75 -7.75
CA MET A 131 8.57 -22.55 -7.74
C MET A 131 7.89 -23.61 -6.85
N PRO A 132 7.09 -23.21 -5.85
CA PRO A 132 6.39 -24.17 -5.03
C PRO A 132 5.25 -24.84 -5.81
N GLU A 133 5.06 -26.14 -5.61
CA GLU A 133 3.88 -26.86 -6.11
C GLU A 133 2.59 -26.28 -5.52
N ILE A 134 1.49 -26.41 -6.27
CA ILE A 134 0.16 -26.01 -5.79
C ILE A 134 -0.16 -26.81 -4.53
N SER A 135 -0.27 -26.12 -3.40
CA SER A 135 -0.66 -26.77 -2.14
C SER A 135 -2.17 -26.79 -1.95
N TYR A 136 -2.92 -25.87 -2.55
CA TYR A 136 -4.39 -25.87 -2.57
C TYR A 136 -4.97 -26.85 -3.59
N THR A 137 -4.81 -28.15 -3.31
CA THR A 137 -5.18 -29.22 -4.24
C THR A 137 -6.68 -29.37 -4.44
N GLY A 138 -7.49 -29.17 -3.38
CA GLY A 138 -8.95 -29.29 -3.45
C GLY A 138 -9.56 -28.13 -4.22
N LEU A 139 -9.15 -26.90 -3.89
CA LEU A 139 -9.57 -25.71 -4.63
C LEU A 139 -9.14 -25.76 -6.10
N TYR A 140 -7.93 -26.25 -6.37
CA TYR A 140 -7.43 -26.37 -7.73
C TYR A 140 -8.21 -27.40 -8.55
N ALA A 141 -8.54 -28.56 -7.97
CA ALA A 141 -9.35 -29.58 -8.65
C ALA A 141 -10.76 -29.06 -8.97
N PHE A 142 -11.41 -28.41 -8.00
CA PHE A 142 -12.71 -27.76 -8.17
C PHE A 142 -12.66 -26.67 -9.26
N TYR A 143 -11.63 -25.82 -9.20
CA TYR A 143 -11.42 -24.78 -10.20
C TYR A 143 -11.23 -25.35 -11.61
N ARG A 144 -10.43 -26.42 -11.74
CA ARG A 144 -10.20 -27.08 -13.02
C ARG A 144 -11.48 -27.64 -13.61
N GLN A 145 -12.34 -28.27 -12.79
CA GLN A 145 -13.60 -28.86 -13.24
C GLN A 145 -14.61 -27.79 -13.68
N TYR A 146 -14.75 -26.70 -12.92
CA TYR A 146 -15.78 -25.68 -13.12
C TYR A 146 -15.24 -24.34 -13.62
N ARG A 147 -14.08 -24.35 -14.28
CA ARG A 147 -13.29 -23.15 -14.64
C ARG A 147 -14.13 -22.02 -15.23
N VAL A 148 -14.90 -22.28 -16.28
CA VAL A 148 -15.68 -21.25 -16.98
C VAL A 148 -16.79 -20.70 -16.08
N ALA A 149 -17.51 -21.58 -15.38
CA ALA A 149 -18.56 -21.17 -14.45
C ALA A 149 -18.00 -20.28 -13.34
N LEU A 150 -16.87 -20.65 -12.73
CA LEU A 150 -16.25 -19.87 -11.64
C LEU A 150 -15.73 -18.51 -12.10
N LEU A 151 -15.13 -18.42 -13.28
CA LEU A 151 -14.70 -17.14 -13.85
C LEU A 151 -15.90 -16.23 -14.13
N THR A 152 -16.98 -16.76 -14.70
CA THR A 152 -18.21 -16.01 -14.95
C THR A 152 -18.87 -15.56 -13.65
N THR A 153 -19.01 -16.44 -12.66
CA THR A 153 -19.56 -16.11 -11.34
C THR A 153 -18.72 -15.05 -10.62
N PHE A 154 -17.39 -15.11 -10.74
CA PHE A 154 -16.52 -14.09 -10.16
C PHE A 154 -16.77 -12.71 -10.80
N ILE A 155 -16.82 -12.63 -12.14
CA ILE A 155 -17.12 -11.38 -12.85
C ILE A 155 -18.49 -10.82 -12.43
N LEU A 156 -19.53 -11.66 -12.39
CA LEU A 156 -20.87 -11.24 -11.97
C LEU A 156 -20.89 -10.76 -10.52
N THR A 157 -20.13 -11.40 -9.63
CA THR A 157 -20.01 -11.00 -8.22
C THR A 157 -19.31 -9.65 -8.09
N VAL A 158 -18.21 -9.44 -8.82
CA VAL A 158 -17.50 -8.15 -8.87
C VAL A 158 -18.44 -7.04 -9.33
N LEU A 159 -19.20 -7.27 -10.41
CA LEU A 159 -20.18 -6.31 -10.90
C LEU A 159 -21.27 -6.04 -9.86
N ALA A 160 -21.85 -7.08 -9.26
CA ALA A 160 -22.89 -6.95 -8.25
C ALA A 160 -22.42 -6.12 -7.04
N VAL A 161 -21.24 -6.43 -6.48
CA VAL A 161 -20.66 -5.71 -5.33
C VAL A 161 -20.32 -4.27 -5.71
N CYS A 162 -19.69 -4.03 -6.86
CA CYS A 162 -19.29 -2.69 -7.28
C CYS A 162 -20.51 -1.80 -7.59
N ILE A 163 -21.51 -2.32 -8.29
CA ILE A 163 -22.74 -1.57 -8.65
C ILE A 163 -23.54 -1.26 -7.40
N SER A 164 -23.79 -2.25 -6.54
CA SER A 164 -24.54 -2.05 -5.30
C SER A 164 -23.81 -1.07 -4.36
N ASN A 165 -22.48 -1.15 -4.22
CA ASN A 165 -21.74 -0.19 -3.41
C ASN A 165 -21.78 1.23 -3.99
N ALA A 166 -21.68 1.39 -5.31
CA ALA A 166 -21.76 2.69 -5.96
C ALA A 166 -23.16 3.32 -5.79
N TRP A 167 -24.21 2.50 -5.93
CA TRP A 167 -25.60 2.93 -5.82
C TRP A 167 -25.98 3.28 -4.39
N PHE A 168 -25.77 2.35 -3.44
CA PHE A 168 -26.19 2.49 -2.05
C PHE A 168 -25.19 3.27 -1.18
N GLY A 169 -23.95 3.49 -1.63
CA GLY A 169 -22.93 4.18 -0.84
C GLY A 169 -22.58 3.48 0.45
N ILE A 170 -22.38 2.15 0.38
CA ILE A 170 -22.13 1.29 1.55
C ILE A 170 -20.74 1.56 2.15
N TYR A 171 -19.73 1.70 1.29
CA TYR A 171 -18.37 2.05 1.65
C TYR A 171 -17.68 2.84 0.51
N GLN A 172 -17.61 4.17 0.66
CA GLN A 172 -16.99 5.09 -0.30
C GLN A 172 -16.00 6.00 0.43
N ARG A 173 -14.75 6.08 -0.05
CA ARG A 173 -13.69 6.82 0.64
C ARG A 173 -13.91 8.33 0.57
N GLY A 174 -13.88 8.98 1.73
CA GLY A 174 -14.12 10.42 1.87
C GLY A 174 -15.58 10.77 2.19
N LEU A 175 -16.44 9.75 2.32
CA LEU A 175 -17.84 9.91 2.71
C LEU A 175 -18.14 9.02 3.92
N VAL A 176 -19.05 9.50 4.76
CA VAL A 176 -19.74 8.67 5.75
C VAL A 176 -20.68 7.71 5.01
N GLU A 177 -20.88 6.49 5.51
CA GLU A 177 -21.76 5.52 4.87
C GLU A 177 -23.19 6.07 4.70
N ARG A 178 -23.73 5.97 3.48
CA ARG A 178 -25.11 6.40 3.17
C ARG A 178 -26.13 5.35 3.62
N VAL A 179 -25.78 4.08 3.46
CA VAL A 179 -26.61 2.95 3.88
C VAL A 179 -25.84 2.09 4.87
N LYS A 180 -26.41 1.95 6.08
CA LYS A 180 -25.92 1.04 7.10
C LYS A 180 -26.70 -0.27 7.02
N LEU A 181 -26.05 -1.32 6.53
CA LEU A 181 -26.60 -2.65 6.43
C LEU A 181 -26.72 -3.30 7.82
N PRO A 182 -27.72 -4.17 8.03
CA PRO A 182 -27.90 -4.87 9.29
C PRO A 182 -26.70 -5.79 9.59
N PHE A 183 -26.54 -6.18 10.86
CA PHE A 183 -25.53 -7.14 11.32
C PHE A 183 -24.06 -6.78 10.99
N GLY A 184 -23.76 -5.52 10.69
CA GLY A 184 -22.40 -5.08 10.38
C GLY A 184 -21.91 -5.48 8.98
N LEU A 185 -22.82 -5.80 8.04
CA LEU A 185 -22.47 -6.24 6.69
C LEU A 185 -21.71 -5.18 5.86
N ASN A 186 -21.70 -3.90 6.26
CA ASN A 186 -20.78 -2.90 5.67
C ASN A 186 -19.32 -3.34 5.78
N GLY A 187 -18.94 -4.04 6.85
CA GLY A 187 -17.60 -4.58 7.02
C GLY A 187 -17.24 -5.63 5.96
N ILE A 188 -18.22 -6.40 5.49
CA ILE A 188 -18.02 -7.37 4.39
C ILE A 188 -17.78 -6.63 3.07
N TYR A 189 -18.55 -5.58 2.78
CA TYR A 189 -18.29 -4.72 1.61
C TYR A 189 -16.91 -4.09 1.67
N ALA A 190 -16.54 -3.53 2.83
CA ALA A 190 -15.23 -2.94 3.04
C ALA A 190 -14.12 -3.97 2.79
N TRP A 191 -14.24 -5.18 3.34
CA TRP A 191 -13.28 -6.27 3.09
C TRP A 191 -13.22 -6.66 1.61
N LEU A 192 -14.36 -6.97 0.98
CA LEU A 192 -14.44 -7.41 -0.41
C LEU A 192 -13.79 -6.40 -1.36
N LEU A 193 -14.12 -5.12 -1.20
CA LEU A 193 -13.62 -4.03 -2.03
C LEU A 193 -12.15 -3.68 -1.75
N MET A 194 -11.70 -3.79 -0.49
CA MET A 194 -10.31 -3.46 -0.14
C MET A 194 -9.31 -4.54 -0.59
N PHE A 195 -9.59 -5.81 -0.37
CA PHE A 195 -8.69 -6.90 -0.79
C PHE A 195 -9.33 -8.29 -0.89
N GLY A 196 -10.58 -8.49 -0.48
CA GLY A 196 -11.26 -9.80 -0.51
C GLY A 196 -11.44 -10.32 -1.94
N MET A 197 -11.98 -9.51 -2.84
CA MET A 197 -12.10 -9.88 -4.26
C MET A 197 -10.73 -10.02 -4.94
N ALA A 198 -9.79 -9.12 -4.64
CA ALA A 198 -8.40 -9.23 -5.10
C ALA A 198 -7.71 -10.53 -4.60
N SER A 199 -8.10 -11.06 -3.44
CA SER A 199 -7.60 -12.36 -2.95
C SER A 199 -8.08 -13.50 -3.83
N ILE A 200 -9.33 -13.45 -4.30
CA ILE A 200 -9.86 -14.40 -5.29
C ILE A 200 -9.13 -14.24 -6.62
N SER A 201 -8.90 -13.00 -7.08
CA SER A 201 -8.06 -12.70 -8.25
C SER A 201 -6.67 -13.34 -8.13
N ALA A 202 -6.05 -13.28 -6.95
CA ALA A 202 -4.74 -13.91 -6.71
C ALA A 202 -4.79 -15.45 -6.82
N ILE A 203 -5.89 -16.09 -6.40
CA ILE A 203 -6.09 -17.54 -6.58
C ILE A 203 -6.27 -17.89 -8.06
N ILE A 204 -7.13 -17.14 -8.78
CA ILE A 204 -7.34 -17.31 -10.23
C ILE A 204 -6.00 -17.17 -10.98
N LEU A 205 -5.22 -16.14 -10.68
CA LEU A 205 -3.89 -15.93 -11.25
C LEU A 205 -2.92 -17.07 -10.95
N ARG A 206 -3.01 -17.75 -9.80
CA ARG A 206 -2.17 -18.92 -9.54
C ARG A 206 -2.62 -20.15 -10.32
N PHE A 207 -3.92 -20.39 -10.39
CA PHE A 207 -4.48 -21.58 -11.04
C PHE A 207 -4.39 -21.50 -12.56
N GLU A 208 -4.67 -20.33 -13.15
CA GLU A 208 -4.53 -20.12 -14.60
C GLU A 208 -3.08 -20.19 -15.07
N PHE A 209 -2.13 -19.81 -14.21
CA PHE A 209 -0.70 -19.95 -14.52
C PHE A 209 -0.30 -21.42 -14.71
N GLU A 210 -0.97 -22.33 -14.02
CA GLU A 210 -0.70 -23.76 -14.05
C GLU A 210 -1.54 -24.48 -15.11
N LEU A 211 -2.80 -24.08 -15.31
CA LEU A 211 -3.72 -24.69 -16.28
C LEU A 211 -3.55 -24.20 -17.71
N ASN A 212 -3.42 -22.88 -17.91
CA ASN A 212 -3.54 -22.27 -19.23
C ASN A 212 -2.58 -21.09 -19.41
N ARG A 213 -1.28 -21.38 -19.26
CA ARG A 213 -0.21 -20.37 -19.28
C ARG A 213 -0.17 -19.55 -20.57
N ASP A 214 -0.56 -20.12 -21.71
CA ASP A 214 -0.55 -19.41 -22.99
C ASP A 214 -1.69 -18.40 -23.12
N ARG A 215 -2.81 -18.63 -22.42
CA ARG A 215 -3.92 -17.67 -22.30
C ARG A 215 -3.96 -16.96 -20.95
N TYR A 216 -2.82 -16.89 -20.27
CA TYR A 216 -2.72 -16.25 -18.95
C TYR A 216 -3.15 -14.78 -18.92
N TRP A 217 -3.07 -14.11 -20.08
CA TRP A 217 -3.57 -12.75 -20.26
C TRP A 217 -5.05 -12.59 -19.88
N ILE A 218 -5.88 -13.63 -20.03
CA ILE A 218 -7.31 -13.60 -19.63
C ILE A 218 -7.41 -13.42 -18.11
N ALA A 219 -6.65 -14.19 -17.34
CA ALA A 219 -6.64 -14.11 -15.88
C ALA A 219 -6.16 -12.74 -15.40
N ILE A 220 -5.14 -12.18 -16.08
CA ILE A 220 -4.63 -10.84 -15.80
C ILE A 220 -5.69 -9.77 -16.08
N VAL A 221 -6.38 -9.84 -17.22
CA VAL A 221 -7.44 -8.87 -17.56
C VAL A 221 -8.57 -8.93 -16.54
N ILE A 222 -9.03 -10.12 -16.16
CA ILE A 222 -10.07 -10.29 -15.13
C ILE A 222 -9.61 -9.68 -13.79
N ALA A 223 -8.40 -9.98 -13.35
CA ALA A 223 -7.84 -9.45 -12.10
C ALA A 223 -7.70 -7.92 -12.13
N LEU A 224 -7.21 -7.34 -13.23
CA LEU A 224 -7.05 -5.89 -13.35
C LEU A 224 -8.40 -5.17 -13.48
N LEU A 225 -9.36 -5.74 -14.19
CA LEU A 225 -10.72 -5.21 -14.26
C LEU A 225 -11.39 -5.21 -12.88
N GLU A 226 -11.23 -6.29 -12.09
CA GLU A 226 -11.72 -6.32 -10.72
C GLU A 226 -11.15 -5.17 -9.89
N VAL A 227 -9.82 -5.03 -9.81
CA VAL A 227 -9.20 -3.98 -9.02
C VAL A 227 -9.61 -2.58 -9.51
N THR A 228 -9.81 -2.41 -10.82
CA THR A 228 -10.29 -1.15 -11.43
C THR A 228 -11.70 -0.82 -10.94
N LEU A 229 -12.64 -1.76 -11.08
CA LEU A 229 -14.05 -1.56 -10.71
C LEU A 229 -14.21 -1.37 -9.20
N SER A 230 -13.49 -2.15 -8.39
CA SER A 230 -13.46 -2.01 -6.93
C SER A 230 -13.00 -0.61 -6.53
N ASN A 231 -11.94 -0.07 -7.15
CA ASN A 231 -11.44 1.27 -6.85
C ASN A 231 -12.38 2.39 -7.35
N ILE A 232 -13.01 2.23 -8.51
CA ILE A 232 -14.02 3.18 -8.99
C ILE A 232 -15.20 3.21 -8.02
N SER A 233 -15.72 2.05 -7.60
CA SER A 233 -16.84 1.95 -6.67
C SER A 233 -16.50 2.52 -5.28
N LEU A 234 -15.28 2.28 -4.79
CA LEU A 234 -14.74 2.84 -3.54
C LEU A 234 -14.47 4.35 -3.58
N TRP A 235 -14.50 4.98 -4.75
CA TRP A 235 -13.94 6.32 -4.97
C TRP A 235 -12.48 6.42 -4.53
N SER A 236 -11.68 5.40 -4.85
CA SER A 236 -10.28 5.29 -4.46
C SER A 236 -9.37 5.40 -5.68
N ARG A 237 -8.35 6.25 -5.61
CA ARG A 237 -7.29 6.34 -6.64
C ARG A 237 -6.19 5.29 -6.44
N GLY A 238 -6.40 4.36 -5.50
CA GLY A 238 -5.45 3.36 -5.06
C GLY A 238 -5.39 2.09 -5.90
N MET A 239 -5.94 2.07 -7.13
CA MET A 239 -5.90 0.90 -8.01
C MET A 239 -4.48 0.35 -8.19
N ILE A 240 -3.50 1.26 -8.26
CA ILE A 240 -2.08 0.92 -8.38
C ILE A 240 -1.58 -0.03 -7.28
N LEU A 241 -2.16 0.02 -6.07
CA LEU A 241 -1.71 -0.77 -4.93
C LEU A 241 -1.99 -2.26 -5.13
N ASN A 242 -3.27 -2.65 -5.14
CA ASN A 242 -3.65 -4.06 -5.36
C ASN A 242 -3.23 -4.53 -6.76
N GLY A 243 -3.38 -3.68 -7.78
CA GLY A 243 -3.03 -4.03 -9.15
C GLY A 243 -1.54 -4.36 -9.30
N SER A 244 -0.65 -3.49 -8.79
CA SER A 244 0.79 -3.76 -8.83
C SER A 244 1.18 -4.97 -7.98
N ALA A 245 0.48 -5.22 -6.86
CA ALA A 245 0.76 -6.39 -6.03
C ALA A 245 0.43 -7.71 -6.73
N LEU A 246 -0.72 -7.80 -7.38
CA LEU A 246 -1.09 -8.96 -8.19
C LEU A 246 -0.10 -9.17 -9.34
N MET A 247 0.30 -8.09 -10.03
CA MET A 247 1.25 -8.18 -11.13
C MET A 247 2.67 -8.54 -10.66
N TYR A 248 3.12 -8.01 -9.52
CA TYR A 248 4.43 -8.35 -8.95
C TYR A 248 4.49 -9.81 -8.52
N GLY A 249 3.41 -10.31 -7.92
CA GLY A 249 3.25 -11.73 -7.62
C GLY A 249 3.30 -12.60 -8.88
N ALA A 250 2.57 -12.21 -9.94
CA ALA A 250 2.54 -12.93 -11.21
C ALA A 250 3.92 -12.94 -11.90
N VAL A 251 4.61 -11.80 -11.96
CA VAL A 251 5.99 -11.69 -12.47
C VAL A 251 6.92 -12.62 -11.69
N THR A 252 6.75 -12.70 -10.37
CA THR A 252 7.54 -13.60 -9.53
C THR A 252 7.28 -15.07 -9.86
N LEU A 253 6.04 -15.46 -10.19
CA LEU A 253 5.74 -16.81 -10.67
C LEU A 253 6.48 -17.10 -11.99
N PHE A 254 6.34 -16.23 -12.99
CA PHE A 254 7.02 -16.41 -14.29
C PHE A 254 8.53 -16.50 -14.14
N ARG A 255 9.15 -15.61 -13.37
CA ARG A 255 10.61 -15.57 -13.19
C ARG A 255 11.17 -16.86 -12.60
N ARG A 256 10.40 -17.57 -11.76
CA ARG A 256 10.84 -18.84 -11.14
C ARG A 256 10.63 -20.06 -12.04
N ARG A 257 9.80 -19.95 -13.08
CA ARG A 257 9.49 -21.05 -14.00
C ARG A 257 10.16 -20.90 -15.35
N GLU A 258 10.26 -19.67 -15.85
CA GLU A 258 10.75 -19.36 -17.19
C GLU A 258 11.96 -18.41 -17.11
N PRO A 259 13.10 -18.78 -17.72
CA PRO A 259 14.32 -17.96 -17.67
C PRO A 259 14.25 -16.71 -18.57
N ARG A 260 13.34 -16.71 -19.56
CA ARG A 260 13.18 -15.61 -20.52
C ARG A 260 11.83 -14.92 -20.30
N LEU A 261 11.83 -13.59 -20.43
CA LEU A 261 10.62 -12.80 -20.38
C LEU A 261 9.83 -12.94 -21.70
N ARG A 262 8.53 -13.22 -21.58
CA ARG A 262 7.56 -13.16 -22.69
C ARG A 262 7.24 -11.70 -23.02
N LEU A 263 8.00 -11.10 -23.93
CA LEU A 263 7.90 -9.66 -24.24
C LEU A 263 6.50 -9.23 -24.68
N GLY A 264 5.82 -10.02 -25.51
CA GLY A 264 4.45 -9.72 -25.95
C GLY A 264 3.46 -9.66 -24.78
N LEU A 265 3.53 -10.63 -23.86
CA LEU A 265 2.70 -10.63 -22.65
C LEU A 265 3.06 -9.45 -21.74
N ALA A 266 4.35 -9.20 -21.49
CA ALA A 266 4.77 -8.08 -20.64
C ALA A 266 4.32 -6.72 -21.20
N GLY A 267 4.50 -6.49 -22.52
CA GLY A 267 4.04 -5.28 -23.19
C GLY A 267 2.53 -5.13 -23.08
N PHE A 268 1.77 -6.20 -23.35
CA PHE A 268 0.32 -6.22 -23.16
C PHE A 268 -0.09 -5.87 -21.73
N VAL A 269 0.54 -6.47 -20.71
CA VAL A 269 0.24 -6.19 -19.30
C VAL A 269 0.52 -4.74 -18.95
N VAL A 270 1.64 -4.16 -19.39
CA VAL A 270 1.98 -2.75 -19.14
C VAL A 270 0.93 -1.83 -19.76
N VAL A 271 0.54 -2.08 -21.01
CA VAL A 271 -0.48 -1.28 -21.70
C VAL A 271 -1.83 -1.38 -21.01
N VAL A 272 -2.31 -2.60 -20.73
CA VAL A 272 -3.61 -2.82 -20.08
C VAL A 272 -3.63 -2.21 -18.69
N PHE A 273 -2.56 -2.41 -17.90
CA PHE A 273 -2.43 -1.81 -16.58
C PHE A 273 -2.48 -0.28 -16.66
N GLY A 274 -1.71 0.33 -17.59
CA GLY A 274 -1.67 1.78 -17.77
C GLY A 274 -3.02 2.37 -18.17
N VAL A 275 -3.70 1.75 -19.14
CA VAL A 275 -5.03 2.19 -19.60
C VAL A 275 -6.06 2.08 -18.48
N LEU A 276 -6.12 0.95 -17.78
CA LEU A 276 -7.07 0.75 -16.69
C LEU A 276 -6.78 1.64 -15.49
N PHE A 277 -5.50 1.87 -15.15
CA PHE A 277 -5.12 2.81 -14.11
C PHE A 277 -5.53 4.24 -14.44
N ALA A 278 -5.27 4.70 -15.66
CA ALA A 278 -5.71 6.02 -16.12
C ALA A 278 -7.24 6.14 -16.07
N ALA A 279 -7.97 5.13 -16.57
CA ALA A 279 -9.43 5.10 -16.50
C ALA A 279 -9.93 5.18 -15.05
N SER A 280 -9.34 4.39 -14.14
CA SER A 280 -9.70 4.41 -12.72
C SER A 280 -9.50 5.79 -12.09
N VAL A 281 -8.32 6.41 -12.28
CA VAL A 281 -8.01 7.73 -11.71
C VAL A 281 -8.94 8.81 -12.28
N LEU A 282 -9.16 8.82 -13.59
CA LEU A 282 -10.05 9.80 -14.24
C LEU A 282 -11.50 9.65 -13.77
N SER A 283 -12.02 8.43 -13.73
CA SER A 283 -13.38 8.17 -13.24
C SER A 283 -13.54 8.59 -11.77
N VAL A 284 -12.58 8.24 -10.91
CA VAL A 284 -12.64 8.60 -9.48
C VAL A 284 -12.52 10.10 -9.28
N ASN A 285 -11.62 10.79 -10.00
CA ASN A 285 -11.51 12.24 -9.94
C ASN A 285 -12.82 12.90 -10.37
N TYR A 286 -13.45 12.43 -11.45
CA TYR A 286 -14.75 12.94 -11.89
C TYR A 286 -15.85 12.75 -10.84
N LEU A 287 -15.96 11.54 -10.27
CA LEU A 287 -16.95 11.25 -9.22
C LEU A 287 -16.75 12.13 -7.98
N ARG A 288 -15.50 12.27 -7.53
CA ARG A 288 -15.15 13.12 -6.39
C ARG A 288 -15.36 14.60 -6.67
N ALA A 289 -15.04 15.08 -7.88
CA ALA A 289 -15.24 16.46 -8.27
C ALA A 289 -16.72 16.86 -8.18
N ASN A 290 -17.61 16.02 -8.70
CA ASN A 290 -19.04 16.27 -8.67
C ASN A 290 -19.63 16.18 -7.26
N ALA A 291 -19.13 15.26 -6.44
CA ALA A 291 -19.64 15.06 -5.09
C ALA A 291 -19.14 16.12 -4.09
N PHE A 292 -17.84 16.43 -4.10
CA PHE A 292 -17.23 17.32 -3.11
C PHE A 292 -17.25 18.79 -3.54
N TYR A 293 -17.34 19.07 -4.84
CA TYR A 293 -17.31 20.43 -5.37
C TYR A 293 -18.56 20.80 -6.17
N GLY A 294 -19.68 20.10 -5.94
CA GLY A 294 -20.95 20.31 -6.65
C GLY A 294 -21.55 21.73 -6.52
N GLY A 295 -21.13 22.51 -5.52
CA GLY A 295 -21.52 23.92 -5.33
C GLY A 295 -20.56 24.95 -5.93
N TYR A 296 -19.38 24.53 -6.41
CA TYR A 296 -18.35 25.43 -6.95
C TYR A 296 -18.58 25.70 -8.44
N SER A 297 -18.02 26.78 -8.96
CA SER A 297 -18.03 27.08 -10.40
C SER A 297 -17.27 26.02 -11.20
N GLN A 298 -17.55 25.92 -12.50
CA GLN A 298 -16.87 24.96 -13.39
C GLN A 298 -15.35 25.20 -13.46
N ALA A 299 -14.91 26.46 -13.34
CA ALA A 299 -13.50 26.82 -13.31
C ALA A 299 -12.82 26.32 -12.03
N GLU A 300 -13.45 26.51 -10.86
CA GLU A 300 -12.94 26.03 -9.57
C GLU A 300 -12.89 24.50 -9.50
N ARG A 301 -13.92 23.82 -10.02
CA ARG A 301 -13.91 22.34 -10.12
C ARG A 301 -12.77 21.85 -11.00
N SER A 302 -12.54 22.50 -12.13
CA SER A 302 -11.47 22.12 -13.05
C SER A 302 -10.08 22.36 -12.42
N GLY A 303 -9.91 23.50 -11.74
CA GLY A 303 -8.69 23.81 -10.97
C GLY A 303 -8.41 22.77 -9.88
N ALA A 304 -9.42 22.44 -9.07
CA ALA A 304 -9.30 21.43 -8.02
C ALA A 304 -8.94 20.04 -8.58
N VAL A 305 -9.51 19.65 -9.74
CA VAL A 305 -9.15 18.37 -10.39
C VAL A 305 -7.70 18.37 -10.85
N VAL A 306 -7.20 19.47 -11.42
CA VAL A 306 -5.81 19.58 -11.88
C VAL A 306 -4.86 19.49 -10.69
N GLU A 307 -5.10 20.25 -9.62
CA GLU A 307 -4.29 20.25 -8.40
C GLU A 307 -4.30 18.88 -7.69
N GLN A 308 -5.48 18.28 -7.56
CA GLN A 308 -5.60 16.95 -6.96
C GLN A 308 -4.94 15.86 -7.80
N THR A 309 -4.68 16.10 -9.09
CA THR A 309 -4.02 15.15 -9.99
C THR A 309 -2.51 15.37 -10.01
N SER A 310 -2.04 16.62 -9.99
CA SER A 310 -0.60 16.94 -9.97
C SER A 310 0.07 16.46 -8.68
N THR A 311 -0.62 16.58 -7.54
CA THR A 311 -0.15 16.13 -6.22
C THR A 311 -0.10 14.60 -6.06
N LEU A 312 -0.67 13.81 -6.99
CA LEU A 312 -0.76 12.34 -6.87
C LEU A 312 0.58 11.63 -6.88
N PHE A 313 1.55 12.16 -7.63
CA PHE A 313 2.78 11.42 -7.93
C PHE A 313 3.77 11.41 -6.76
N LEU A 314 3.93 12.55 -6.09
CA LEU A 314 4.91 12.72 -5.02
C LEU A 314 4.23 12.96 -3.67
N ASP A 315 3.39 14.00 -3.58
CA ASP A 315 2.89 14.47 -2.29
C ASP A 315 1.87 13.53 -1.66
N ARG A 316 1.12 12.77 -2.46
CA ARG A 316 0.06 11.88 -1.95
C ARG A 316 0.54 10.71 -1.07
N TRP A 317 1.82 10.37 -1.12
CA TRP A 317 2.39 9.26 -0.34
C TRP A 317 2.73 9.71 1.07
N VAL A 318 2.00 9.26 2.08
CA VAL A 318 2.29 9.59 3.48
C VAL A 318 3.76 9.28 3.83
N GLY A 319 4.48 10.27 4.35
CA GLY A 319 5.90 10.09 4.66
C GLY A 319 6.51 11.18 5.53
N VAL A 320 7.54 11.86 5.01
CA VAL A 320 8.42 12.72 5.82
C VAL A 320 7.71 13.92 6.47
N GLU A 321 6.64 14.43 5.85
CA GLU A 321 5.84 15.53 6.38
C GLU A 321 5.25 15.25 7.77
N GLY A 322 4.88 14.00 8.04
CA GLY A 322 4.41 13.59 9.37
C GLY A 322 5.51 13.64 10.42
N VAL A 323 6.75 13.33 10.05
CA VAL A 323 7.89 13.42 10.97
C VAL A 323 8.25 14.89 11.20
N MET A 324 8.19 15.73 10.15
CA MET A 324 8.39 17.17 10.26
C MET A 324 7.39 17.82 11.22
N SER A 325 6.10 17.50 11.11
CA SER A 325 5.08 18.06 12.00
C SER A 325 5.26 17.66 13.45
N VAL A 326 5.64 16.40 13.71
CA VAL A 326 5.95 15.95 15.06
C VAL A 326 7.22 16.63 15.58
N VAL A 327 8.30 16.67 14.79
CA VAL A 327 9.56 17.32 15.21
C VAL A 327 9.36 18.80 15.51
N GLY A 328 8.60 19.53 14.68
CA GLY A 328 8.29 20.94 14.90
C GLY A 328 7.31 21.21 16.06
N SER A 329 6.57 20.20 16.50
CA SER A 329 5.58 20.37 17.58
C SER A 329 6.20 20.39 18.97
N LYS A 330 5.60 21.20 19.85
CA LYS A 330 5.85 21.21 21.29
C LYS A 330 5.06 20.11 22.02
N ASP A 331 3.98 19.63 21.42
CA ASP A 331 3.11 18.59 21.97
C ASP A 331 3.70 17.20 21.68
N LYS A 332 4.68 16.82 22.49
CA LYS A 332 5.29 15.48 22.52
C LYS A 332 5.16 14.87 23.90
N GLY A 333 5.24 13.55 23.96
CA GLY A 333 5.32 12.80 25.21
C GLY A 333 4.36 11.62 25.26
N TRP A 334 4.45 10.87 26.36
CA TRP A 334 3.67 9.65 26.54
C TRP A 334 2.16 9.90 26.65
N GLU A 335 1.75 11.04 27.21
CA GLU A 335 0.32 11.38 27.32
C GLU A 335 -0.27 11.65 25.93
N VAL A 336 0.42 12.43 25.09
CA VAL A 336 0.04 12.67 23.68
C VAL A 336 -0.06 11.35 22.92
N PHE A 337 0.92 10.44 23.10
CA PHE A 337 0.89 9.13 22.45
C PHE A 337 -0.29 8.25 22.91
N LYS A 338 -0.59 8.22 24.22
CA LYS A 338 -1.73 7.45 24.76
C LYS A 338 -3.05 8.00 24.26
N GLU A 339 -3.22 9.32 24.24
CA GLU A 339 -4.43 9.96 23.74
C GLU A 339 -4.63 9.63 22.26
N ALA A 340 -3.60 9.81 21.43
CA ALA A 340 -3.62 9.45 20.02
C ALA A 340 -3.91 7.95 19.79
N LEU A 341 -3.33 7.07 20.61
CA LEU A 341 -3.59 5.64 20.54
C LEU A 341 -5.05 5.31 20.88
N SER A 342 -5.63 6.06 21.81
CA SER A 342 -7.01 5.90 22.26
C SER A 342 -8.06 6.50 21.31
N GLU A 343 -7.65 7.18 20.23
CA GLU A 343 -8.56 7.77 19.25
C GLU A 343 -9.58 6.76 18.72
N ARG A 344 -10.83 7.21 18.55
CA ARG A 344 -11.94 6.45 17.99
C ARG A 344 -12.53 7.20 16.81
N PHE A 345 -13.15 6.46 15.90
CA PHE A 345 -13.83 7.05 14.75
C PHE A 345 -14.99 7.92 15.24
N ASP A 346 -14.96 9.19 14.87
CA ASP A 346 -16.04 10.14 15.06
C ASP A 346 -16.16 11.00 13.80
N LYS A 347 -17.36 11.02 13.22
CA LYS A 347 -17.67 11.69 11.95
C LYS A 347 -17.82 13.20 12.07
N SER A 348 -17.87 13.73 13.31
CA SER A 348 -18.18 15.14 13.59
C SER A 348 -16.97 15.97 14.00
N VAL A 349 -15.79 15.35 14.08
CA VAL A 349 -14.57 16.01 14.53
C VAL A 349 -13.40 15.68 13.60
N ASN A 350 -12.44 16.61 13.56
CA ASN A 350 -11.17 16.37 12.90
C ASN A 350 -10.33 15.35 13.70
N SER A 351 -9.45 14.63 12.99
CA SER A 351 -8.60 13.62 13.61
C SER A 351 -7.69 14.23 14.69
N PHE A 352 -7.20 13.40 15.60
CA PHE A 352 -6.23 13.80 16.62
C PHE A 352 -5.02 14.49 15.98
N TYR A 353 -4.50 13.93 14.89
CA TYR A 353 -3.36 14.49 14.16
C TYR A 353 -3.68 15.86 13.56
N ASP A 354 -4.84 15.99 12.92
CA ASP A 354 -5.33 17.24 12.32
C ASP A 354 -5.56 18.37 13.35
N ARG A 355 -5.82 18.03 14.61
CA ARG A 355 -6.05 19.01 15.69
C ARG A 355 -4.78 19.46 16.41
N HIS A 356 -3.78 18.59 16.51
CA HIS A 356 -2.61 18.84 17.37
C HIS A 356 -1.31 19.11 16.61
N PHE A 357 -1.17 18.60 15.38
CA PHE A 357 0.13 18.63 14.69
C PHE A 357 0.14 19.45 13.41
N VAL A 358 -1.01 19.66 12.75
CA VAL A 358 -1.06 20.35 11.46
C VAL A 358 -2.20 21.35 11.39
N ALA A 359 -2.02 22.38 10.56
CA ALA A 359 -3.14 23.23 10.12
C ALA A 359 -3.97 22.44 9.11
N SER A 360 -4.97 21.70 9.61
CA SER A 360 -5.82 20.84 8.79
C SER A 360 -6.56 21.64 7.71
N PRO A 361 -6.49 21.25 6.43
CA PRO A 361 -7.35 21.80 5.38
C PRO A 361 -8.78 21.24 5.46
N TYR A 362 -9.00 20.23 6.30
CA TYR A 362 -10.28 19.54 6.47
C TYR A 362 -11.07 20.11 7.63
N ASP A 363 -12.38 20.12 7.46
CA ASP A 363 -13.35 20.52 8.46
C ASP A 363 -14.52 19.53 8.45
N ASN A 364 -14.40 18.48 9.27
CA ASN A 364 -15.41 17.44 9.41
C ASN A 364 -16.58 17.88 10.31
N THR A 365 -16.59 19.13 10.82
CA THR A 365 -17.67 19.63 11.69
C THR A 365 -18.90 20.08 10.91
N ARG A 366 -18.78 20.21 9.57
CA ARG A 366 -19.80 20.76 8.67
C ARG A 366 -21.07 19.92 8.55
N GLY A 367 -21.01 18.63 8.89
CA GLY A 367 -22.17 17.73 8.81
C GLY A 367 -22.66 17.45 7.39
N ASP A 368 -21.85 17.70 6.36
CA ASP A 368 -22.18 17.50 4.94
C ASP A 368 -22.01 16.04 4.46
N GLY A 369 -21.69 15.13 5.38
CA GLY A 369 -21.46 13.71 5.10
C GLY A 369 -20.08 13.39 4.52
N THR A 370 -19.20 14.38 4.39
CA THR A 370 -17.79 14.16 4.05
C THR A 370 -16.97 13.88 5.31
N HIS A 371 -15.92 13.07 5.17
CA HIS A 371 -14.97 12.81 6.25
C HIS A 371 -13.56 12.59 5.69
N PHE A 372 -12.68 13.54 5.95
CA PHE A 372 -11.29 13.49 5.51
C PHE A 372 -10.33 13.56 6.69
N VAL A 373 -9.17 12.93 6.53
CA VAL A 373 -8.14 12.87 7.56
C VAL A 373 -6.76 13.04 6.92
N SER A 374 -5.90 13.81 7.58
CA SER A 374 -4.47 13.76 7.33
C SER A 374 -3.87 12.61 8.12
N LEU A 375 -2.80 12.00 7.59
CA LEU A 375 -2.16 10.85 8.23
C LEU A 375 -0.69 11.18 8.51
N PRO A 376 -0.22 10.95 9.75
CA PRO A 376 1.19 11.14 10.09
C PRO A 376 2.08 10.02 9.53
N GLY A 377 1.53 8.82 9.34
CA GLY A 377 2.30 7.60 9.07
C GLY A 377 2.90 7.02 10.35
N TYR A 378 3.22 5.72 10.34
CA TYR A 378 3.63 5.03 11.56
C TYR A 378 4.96 5.52 12.16
N ILE A 379 5.92 5.97 11.35
CA ILE A 379 7.21 6.48 11.87
C ILE A 379 6.98 7.73 12.72
N ALA A 380 6.20 8.68 12.21
CA ALA A 380 5.83 9.90 12.94
C ALA A 380 4.99 9.57 14.18
N PHE A 381 3.96 8.74 14.02
CA PHE A 381 3.10 8.32 15.14
C PHE A 381 3.89 7.67 16.28
N LEU A 382 4.80 6.76 15.96
CA LEU A 382 5.66 6.09 16.94
C LEU A 382 6.71 7.03 17.55
N PHE A 383 6.91 8.22 16.97
CA PHE A 383 7.78 9.26 17.52
C PHE A 383 7.04 10.33 18.32
N TYR A 384 5.72 10.24 18.52
CA TYR A 384 4.98 11.16 19.41
C TYR A 384 5.59 11.25 20.83
N PRO A 385 6.11 10.17 21.44
CA PRO A 385 6.81 10.27 22.73
C PRO A 385 8.14 11.04 22.69
N GLY A 386 8.70 11.33 21.51
CA GLY A 386 10.01 11.97 21.34
C GLY A 386 11.21 11.06 21.65
N SER A 387 11.01 9.74 21.76
CA SER A 387 12.06 8.77 22.14
C SER A 387 12.53 7.92 20.95
N TYR A 388 13.80 8.07 20.58
CA TYR A 388 14.45 7.22 19.57
C TYR A 388 14.48 5.75 19.97
N PHE A 389 14.70 5.47 21.26
CA PHE A 389 14.71 4.10 21.78
C PHE A 389 13.35 3.42 21.58
N PHE A 390 12.27 4.09 21.98
CA PHE A 390 10.92 3.57 21.76
C PHE A 390 10.62 3.38 20.26
N LEU A 391 10.94 4.39 19.45
CA LEU A 391 10.75 4.33 18.00
C LEU A 391 11.45 3.10 17.39
N PHE A 392 12.71 2.88 17.73
CA PHE A 392 13.49 1.75 17.22
C PHE A 392 12.82 0.41 17.51
N PHE A 393 12.48 0.16 18.78
CA PHE A 393 11.88 -1.11 19.18
C PHE A 393 10.44 -1.29 18.69
N ALA A 394 9.67 -0.20 18.58
CA ALA A 394 8.33 -0.26 18.03
C ALA A 394 8.34 -0.57 16.52
N VAL A 395 9.20 0.09 15.74
CA VAL A 395 9.36 -0.18 14.30
C VAL A 395 9.88 -1.61 14.07
N LEU A 396 10.81 -2.06 14.92
CA LEU A 396 11.29 -3.45 14.93
C LEU A 396 10.12 -4.42 15.16
N ALA A 397 9.29 -4.20 16.18
CA ALA A 397 8.14 -5.05 16.47
C ALA A 397 7.12 -5.08 15.31
N PHE A 398 6.79 -3.92 14.72
CA PHE A 398 5.91 -3.85 13.55
C PHE A 398 6.45 -4.66 12.38
N SER A 399 7.75 -4.55 12.10
CA SER A 399 8.41 -5.28 11.01
C SER A 399 8.42 -6.80 11.25
N VAL A 400 8.61 -7.24 12.51
CA VAL A 400 8.51 -8.66 12.89
C VAL A 400 7.08 -9.17 12.69
N VAL A 401 6.07 -8.43 13.16
CA VAL A 401 4.66 -8.81 12.99
C VAL A 401 4.32 -8.97 11.51
N ALA A 402 4.72 -8.03 10.66
CA ALA A 402 4.46 -8.12 9.23
C ALA A 402 5.13 -9.35 8.58
N ALA A 403 6.37 -9.65 8.95
CA ALA A 403 7.08 -10.83 8.47
C ALA A 403 6.41 -12.14 8.91
N VAL A 404 5.92 -12.21 10.15
CA VAL A 404 5.17 -13.36 10.68
C VAL A 404 3.83 -13.50 9.96
N CYS A 405 3.10 -12.41 9.75
CA CYS A 405 1.85 -12.43 8.98
C CYS A 405 2.07 -12.97 7.56
N GLU A 406 3.10 -12.50 6.85
CA GLU A 406 3.41 -13.00 5.51
C GLU A 406 3.81 -14.48 5.52
N TYR A 407 4.57 -14.93 6.52
CA TYR A 407 4.86 -16.36 6.69
C TYR A 407 3.60 -17.19 6.88
N VAL A 408 2.67 -16.75 7.74
CA VAL A 408 1.38 -17.43 7.97
C VAL A 408 0.56 -17.47 6.67
N VAL A 409 0.48 -16.35 5.95
CA VAL A 409 -0.19 -16.28 4.64
C VAL A 409 0.47 -17.22 3.64
N TYR A 410 1.79 -17.33 3.61
CA TYR A 410 2.48 -18.26 2.71
C TYR A 410 2.15 -19.73 3.05
N ARG A 411 2.16 -20.08 4.33
CA ARG A 411 1.94 -21.46 4.80
C ARG A 411 0.49 -21.90 4.64
N LEU A 412 -0.45 -21.06 5.04
CA LEU A 412 -1.89 -21.37 4.99
C LEU A 412 -2.50 -21.05 3.61
N GLY A 413 -2.00 -20.01 2.93
CA GLY A 413 -2.42 -19.52 1.61
C GLY A 413 -2.00 -20.39 0.42
N GLY A 414 -1.80 -21.69 0.63
CA GLY A 414 -1.49 -22.63 -0.46
C GLY A 414 -0.16 -22.40 -1.16
N LYS A 415 0.80 -21.72 -0.51
CA LYS A 415 2.09 -21.28 -1.09
C LYS A 415 1.92 -20.40 -2.34
N ASN A 416 0.79 -19.70 -2.46
CA ASN A 416 0.51 -18.82 -3.59
C ASN A 416 1.26 -17.48 -3.44
N LEU A 417 2.30 -17.28 -4.24
CA LEU A 417 3.10 -16.05 -4.21
C LEU A 417 2.32 -14.80 -4.61
N VAL A 418 1.30 -14.91 -5.47
CA VAL A 418 0.44 -13.78 -5.84
C VAL A 418 -0.39 -13.33 -4.65
N PHE A 419 -0.92 -14.29 -3.90
CA PHE A 419 -1.69 -14.01 -2.70
C PHE A 419 -0.81 -13.42 -1.59
N CYS A 420 0.42 -13.93 -1.43
CA CYS A 420 1.38 -13.35 -0.49
C CYS A 420 1.73 -11.90 -0.85
N ALA A 421 1.96 -11.61 -2.14
CA ALA A 421 2.25 -10.25 -2.61
C ALA A 421 1.10 -9.28 -2.30
N LEU A 422 -0.15 -9.69 -2.56
CA LEU A 422 -1.33 -8.89 -2.23
C LEU A 422 -1.41 -8.57 -0.73
N ILE A 423 -1.34 -9.59 0.14
CA ILE A 423 -1.48 -9.37 1.58
C ILE A 423 -0.31 -8.55 2.14
N ALA A 424 0.92 -8.81 1.68
CA ALA A 424 2.08 -8.02 2.07
C ALA A 424 1.93 -6.54 1.71
N GLN A 425 1.39 -6.23 0.53
CA GLN A 425 1.09 -4.87 0.12
C GLN A 425 0.04 -4.22 1.03
N VAL A 426 -1.05 -4.94 1.35
CA VAL A 426 -2.11 -4.44 2.26
C VAL A 426 -1.52 -4.07 3.63
N ILE A 427 -0.65 -4.93 4.18
CA ILE A 427 0.03 -4.68 5.46
C ILE A 427 0.97 -3.47 5.35
N ALA A 428 1.83 -3.42 4.34
CA ALA A 428 2.76 -2.32 4.13
C ALA A 428 2.03 -0.98 3.99
N PHE A 429 0.93 -0.95 3.22
CA PHE A 429 0.12 0.26 3.06
C PHE A 429 -0.59 0.67 4.35
N ARG A 430 -1.04 -0.27 5.20
CA ARG A 430 -1.56 0.06 6.52
C ARG A 430 -0.51 0.72 7.39
N PHE A 431 0.73 0.25 7.35
CA PHE A 431 1.82 0.85 8.14
C PHE A 431 2.15 2.25 7.66
N THR A 432 2.33 2.47 6.36
CA THR A 432 2.63 3.82 5.86
C THR A 432 1.47 4.79 6.05
N SER A 433 0.23 4.29 6.09
CA SER A 433 -0.98 5.10 6.33
C SER A 433 -1.48 5.04 7.79
N PHE A 434 -0.61 4.67 8.73
CA PHE A 434 -0.98 4.54 10.14
C PHE A 434 -1.10 5.91 10.83
N GLY A 435 -1.80 5.94 11.97
CA GLY A 435 -1.88 7.11 12.85
C GLY A 435 -3.27 7.73 12.98
N TYR A 436 -4.26 7.22 12.25
CA TYR A 436 -5.69 7.48 12.48
C TYR A 436 -6.38 6.22 12.99
N VAL A 437 -7.15 6.36 14.07
CA VAL A 437 -7.85 5.27 14.78
C VAL A 437 -6.97 4.02 14.96
N PRO A 438 -5.77 4.17 15.52
CA PRO A 438 -4.71 3.15 15.46
C PRO A 438 -5.13 1.81 16.08
N LEU A 439 -5.91 1.83 17.17
CA LEU A 439 -6.40 0.61 17.82
C LEU A 439 -7.35 -0.21 16.93
N GLN A 440 -8.05 0.39 15.96
CA GLN A 440 -8.92 -0.36 15.04
C GLN A 440 -8.14 -1.20 14.01
N SER A 441 -6.79 -1.16 14.02
CA SER A 441 -5.97 -2.00 13.14
C SER A 441 -6.24 -3.49 13.30
N TYR A 442 -6.72 -3.95 14.47
CA TYR A 442 -7.10 -5.36 14.67
C TYR A 442 -8.19 -5.80 13.69
N MET A 443 -9.05 -4.89 13.22
CA MET A 443 -10.09 -5.22 12.24
C MET A 443 -9.45 -5.65 10.91
N LEU A 444 -8.46 -4.91 10.42
CA LEU A 444 -7.76 -5.26 9.18
C LEU A 444 -6.99 -6.58 9.33
N PHE A 445 -6.18 -6.73 10.38
CA PHE A 445 -5.42 -7.95 10.61
C PHE A 445 -6.32 -9.16 10.87
N GLY A 446 -7.44 -8.96 11.56
CA GLY A 446 -8.50 -9.96 11.74
C GLY A 446 -9.14 -10.36 10.41
N SER A 447 -9.46 -9.41 9.53
CA SER A 447 -9.97 -9.69 8.18
C SER A 447 -8.95 -10.42 7.31
N ILE A 448 -7.65 -10.09 7.40
CA ILE A 448 -6.58 -10.81 6.70
C ILE A 448 -6.55 -12.27 7.17
N LEU A 449 -6.52 -12.50 8.50
CA LEU A 449 -6.50 -13.84 9.06
C LEU A 449 -7.75 -14.63 8.65
N LEU A 450 -8.94 -14.04 8.76
CA LEU A 450 -10.19 -14.68 8.37
C LEU A 450 -10.20 -15.03 6.88
N ASN A 451 -9.74 -14.13 6.00
CA ASN A 451 -9.63 -14.39 4.57
C ASN A 451 -8.71 -15.57 4.26
N VAL A 452 -7.55 -15.66 4.93
CA VAL A 452 -6.64 -16.80 4.80
C VAL A 452 -7.29 -18.09 5.30
N LEU A 453 -7.97 -18.05 6.44
CA LEU A 453 -8.64 -19.23 7.02
C LEU A 453 -9.81 -19.71 6.16
N ILE A 454 -10.62 -18.81 5.60
CA ILE A 454 -11.72 -19.17 4.68
C ILE A 454 -11.16 -19.96 3.50
N LEU A 455 -10.12 -19.45 2.83
CA LEU A 455 -9.50 -20.14 1.70
C LEU A 455 -8.89 -21.49 2.11
N PHE A 456 -8.21 -21.52 3.26
CA PHE A 456 -7.60 -22.75 3.78
C PHE A 456 -8.64 -23.83 4.09
N PHE A 457 -9.71 -23.49 4.82
CA PHE A 457 -10.75 -24.45 5.17
C PHE A 457 -11.57 -24.87 3.95
N PHE A 458 -11.83 -23.96 3.01
CA PHE A 458 -12.53 -24.30 1.78
C PHE A 458 -11.74 -25.29 0.92
N ASP A 459 -10.42 -25.10 0.81
CA ASP A 459 -9.55 -26.10 0.19
C ASP A 459 -9.60 -27.45 0.90
N ARG A 460 -9.54 -27.46 2.25
CA ARG A 460 -9.63 -28.71 3.02
C ARG A 460 -10.95 -29.43 2.83
N LEU A 461 -12.06 -28.71 2.78
CA LEU A 461 -13.39 -29.26 2.54
C LEU A 461 -13.48 -29.90 1.15
N LEU A 462 -13.03 -29.20 0.12
CA LEU A 462 -13.06 -29.70 -1.26
C LEU A 462 -12.13 -30.90 -1.48
N ARG A 463 -10.98 -30.96 -0.78
CA ARG A 463 -10.10 -32.13 -0.86
C ARG A 463 -10.80 -33.45 -0.52
N TYR A 464 -11.80 -33.43 0.37
CA TYR A 464 -12.57 -34.65 0.67
C TYR A 464 -13.44 -35.09 -0.51
N SER A 465 -14.05 -34.13 -1.22
CA SER A 465 -14.90 -34.39 -2.39
C SER A 465 -14.10 -34.79 -3.64
N TYR A 466 -12.85 -34.35 -3.73
CA TYR A 466 -11.94 -34.61 -4.86
C TYR A 466 -10.85 -35.63 -4.56
N LYS A 467 -11.05 -36.52 -3.56
CA LYS A 467 -10.20 -37.70 -3.39
C LYS A 467 -10.37 -38.61 -4.61
N THR A 468 -9.47 -38.49 -5.58
CA THR A 468 -9.15 -39.50 -6.58
C THR A 468 -7.65 -39.62 -6.63
#